data_AF-A0A4U3AC83-F1
#
_entry.id   AF-A0A4U3AC83-F1
#
_cell.length_a   1.000
_cell.length_b   1.000
_cell.length_c   1.000
_cell.angle_alpha   90.00
_cell.angle_beta   90.00
_cell.angle_gamma   90.00
#
_symmetry.space_group_name_H-M   'P 1'
#
loop_
_entity.id
_entity.type
_entity.pdbx_description
1 polymer ?
#
loop_
_entity_poly.entity_id
_entity_poly.type
_entity_poly.pdbx_seq_one_letter_code
_entity_poly.pdbx_strand_id
1 'polypeptide(L)' 'IDAITRLISTFIAIINPHAFIFCDDEVNQFVIEQIVKSCPQYIPAEHIPKITVSNWKEDYLFGLKSLGLDLMITRTNKEN' A
#
# COMPACT_ATOMS: atom_id res chain seq x y z
N ILE A 1 -1.79 8.11 16.39
CA ILE A 1 -0.56 7.45 15.86
C ILE A 1 -0.54 5.98 16.27
N ASP A 2 -0.59 5.65 17.56
CA ASP A 2 -0.54 4.25 18.03
C ASP A 2 -1.55 3.29 17.36
N ALA A 3 -2.82 3.68 17.23
CA ALA A 3 -3.83 2.86 16.57
C ALA A 3 -3.48 2.52 15.10
N ILE A 4 -2.90 3.50 14.37
CA ILE A 4 -2.46 3.32 12.99
C ILE A 4 -1.24 2.39 12.95
N THR A 5 -0.27 2.59 13.84
CA THR A 5 0.90 1.70 13.95
C THR A 5 0.51 0.25 14.22
N ARG A 6 -0.46 0.01 15.12
CA ARG A 6 -0.97 -1.35 15.40
C ARG A 6 -1.66 -1.95 14.19
N LEU A 7 -2.47 -1.17 13.47
CA LEU A 7 -3.14 -1.62 12.26
C LEU A 7 -2.12 -2.05 11.18
N ILE A 8 -1.14 -1.20 10.91
CA ILE A 8 -0.07 -1.47 9.94
C ILE A 8 0.73 -2.70 10.36
N SER A 9 1.13 -2.78 11.63
CA SER A 9 1.89 -3.91 12.16
C SER A 9 1.11 -5.22 12.05
N THR A 10 -0.21 -5.18 12.19
CA THR A 10 -1.09 -6.33 11.98
C THR A 10 -1.08 -6.78 10.51
N PHE A 11 -1.19 -5.85 9.57
CA PHE A 11 -1.05 -6.19 8.14
C PHE A 11 0.34 -6.75 7.83
N ILE A 12 1.41 -6.13 8.34
CA ILE A 12 2.77 -6.62 8.14
C ILE A 12 2.90 -8.06 8.65
N ALA A 13 2.39 -8.36 9.84
CA ALA A 13 2.46 -9.70 10.41
C ALA A 13 1.62 -10.74 9.63
N ILE A 14 0.45 -10.37 9.10
CA ILE A 14 -0.47 -11.31 8.45
C ILE A 14 -0.08 -11.60 6.99
N ILE A 15 0.23 -10.55 6.21
CA ILE A 15 0.46 -10.68 4.77
C ILE A 15 1.93 -10.52 4.37
N ASN A 16 2.81 -10.08 5.29
CA ASN A 16 4.24 -9.83 5.07
C ASN A 16 4.51 -9.13 3.72
N PRO A 17 3.94 -7.93 3.51
CA PRO A 17 4.02 -7.26 2.24
C PRO A 17 5.46 -6.78 2.01
N HIS A 18 5.89 -6.68 0.75
CA HIS A 18 7.19 -6.07 0.44
C HIS A 18 7.16 -4.52 0.61
N ALA A 19 5.99 -3.90 0.41
CA ALA A 19 5.80 -2.47 0.53
C ALA A 19 4.44 -2.12 1.14
N PHE A 20 4.38 -1.02 1.87
CA PHE A 20 3.16 -0.39 2.36
C PHE A 20 3.07 1.02 1.77
N ILE A 21 2.04 1.26 0.96
CA ILE A 21 1.87 2.52 0.21
C ILE A 21 0.74 3.30 0.86
N PHE A 22 1.05 4.52 1.31
CA PHE A 22 0.05 5.46 1.79
C PHE A 22 -0.43 6.38 0.67
N CYS A 23 -1.67 6.82 0.79
CA CYS A 23 -2.20 7.95 0.04
C CYS A 23 -1.51 9.25 0.49
N ASP A 24 -1.24 10.14 -0.47
CA ASP A 24 -0.64 11.45 -0.24
C ASP A 24 -1.48 12.39 0.64
N ASP A 25 -2.79 12.18 0.68
CA ASP A 25 -3.70 12.94 1.55
C ASP A 25 -3.73 12.44 3.01
N GLU A 26 -3.25 11.20 3.29
CA GLU A 26 -3.43 10.56 4.60
C GLU A 26 -2.27 10.80 5.57
N VAL A 27 -1.04 10.93 5.06
CA VAL A 27 0.16 11.00 5.89
C VAL A 27 1.19 11.96 5.32
N ASN A 28 1.92 12.63 6.20
CA ASN A 28 3.12 13.38 5.84
C ASN A 28 4.38 12.63 6.30
N GLN A 29 5.55 13.12 5.86
CA GLN A 29 6.84 12.50 6.16
C GLN A 29 7.07 12.32 7.67
N PHE A 30 6.65 13.30 8.49
CA PHE A 30 6.78 13.21 9.94
C PHE A 30 5.95 12.05 10.52
N VAL A 31 4.72 11.84 10.05
CA VAL A 31 3.86 10.73 10.49
C VAL A 31 4.48 9.39 10.11
N ILE A 32 5.04 9.27 8.91
CA ILE A 32 5.72 8.05 8.45
C ILE A 32 6.91 7.73 9.35
N GLU A 33 7.74 8.71 9.67
CA GLU A 33 8.88 8.52 10.57
C GLU A 33 8.45 8.05 11.96
N GLN A 34 7.33 8.57 12.49
CA GLN A 34 6.79 8.10 13.76
C GLN A 34 6.30 6.65 13.67
N ILE A 35 5.60 6.29 12.60
CA ILE A 35 5.14 4.91 12.38
C ILE A 35 6.33 3.95 12.33
N VAL A 36 7.36 4.25 11.53
CA VAL A 36 8.56 3.40 11.40
C VAL A 36 9.28 3.25 12.74
N LYS A 37 9.38 4.31 13.54
CA LYS A 37 9.98 4.25 14.88
C LYS A 37 9.15 3.43 15.88
N SER A 38 7.83 3.38 15.73
CA SER A 38 6.93 2.67 16.65
C SER A 38 6.65 1.22 16.23
N CYS A 39 6.75 0.85 14.96
CA CYS A 39 6.54 -0.52 14.47
C CYS A 39 7.37 -1.61 15.19
N PRO A 40 8.65 -1.38 15.56
CA PRO A 40 9.45 -2.35 16.30
C PRO A 40 8.86 -2.79 17.65
N GLN A 41 7.87 -2.06 18.19
CA GLN A 41 7.16 -2.47 19.41
C GLN A 41 6.22 -3.67 19.17
N TYR A 42 5.82 -3.89 17.92
CA TYR A 42 4.80 -4.87 17.56
C TYR A 42 5.34 -5.98 16.65
N ILE A 43 6.38 -5.71 15.87
CA ILE A 43 7.00 -6.65 14.92
C ILE A 43 8.53 -6.51 14.93
N PRO A 44 9.30 -7.55 14.58
CA PRO A 44 10.75 -7.42 14.38
C PRO A 44 11.07 -6.38 13.30
N ALA A 45 12.10 -5.57 13.52
CA ALA A 45 12.48 -4.49 12.60
C ALA A 45 12.84 -4.98 11.19
N GLU A 46 13.34 -6.21 11.09
CA GLU A 46 13.67 -6.91 9.85
C GLU A 46 12.44 -7.26 8.97
N HIS A 47 11.24 -7.26 9.54
CA HIS A 47 9.99 -7.46 8.81
C HIS A 47 9.29 -6.15 8.43
N ILE A 48 9.86 -4.99 8.75
CA ILE A 48 9.28 -3.71 8.36
C ILE A 48 9.42 -3.54 6.84
N PRO A 49 8.31 -3.40 6.10
CA PRO A 49 8.34 -3.26 4.65
C PRO A 49 8.82 -1.87 4.24
N LYS A 50 9.07 -1.68 2.94
CA LYS A 50 9.27 -0.34 2.39
C LYS A 50 7.99 0.47 2.56
N ILE A 51 8.04 1.54 3.38
CA ILE A 51 6.92 2.48 3.52
C ILE A 51 7.11 3.63 2.54
N THR A 52 6.10 3.94 1.74
CA THR A 52 6.16 5.00 0.73
C THR A 52 4.81 5.71 0.59
N VAL A 53 4.81 6.84 -0.12
CA VAL A 53 3.62 7.65 -0.41
C VAL A 53 3.48 7.74 -1.92
N SER A 54 2.26 7.61 -2.40
CA SER A 54 1.95 7.74 -3.82
C SER A 54 0.70 8.62 -4.00
N ASN A 55 0.55 9.18 -5.20
CA ASN A 55 -0.62 9.98 -5.52
C ASN A 55 -1.82 9.05 -5.77
N TRP A 56 -2.76 9.06 -4.84
CA TRP A 56 -3.93 8.17 -4.89
C TRP A 56 -4.74 8.33 -6.18
N LYS A 57 -4.91 9.57 -6.63
CA LYS A 57 -5.75 9.88 -7.80
C LYS A 57 -5.12 9.34 -9.08
N GLU A 58 -3.81 9.50 -9.24
CA GLU A 58 -3.08 8.94 -10.38
C GLU A 58 -3.09 7.42 -10.36
N ASP A 59 -2.78 6.81 -9.21
CA ASP A 59 -2.78 5.35 -9.05
C ASP A 59 -4.15 4.75 -9.37
N TYR A 60 -5.23 5.36 -8.87
CA TYR A 60 -6.60 4.93 -9.13
C TYR A 60 -6.96 5.05 -10.62
N LEU A 61 -6.68 6.19 -11.25
CA LEU A 61 -6.97 6.40 -12.67
C LEU A 61 -6.17 5.46 -13.57
N PHE A 62 -4.90 5.21 -13.22
CA PHE A 62 -4.06 4.27 -13.96
C PHE A 62 -4.59 2.84 -13.82
N GLY A 63 -4.96 2.41 -12.61
CA GLY A 63 -5.57 1.11 -12.35
C GLY A 63 -6.85 0.89 -13.15
N LEU A 64 -7.74 1.89 -13.20
CA LEU A 64 -8.97 1.82 -14.00
C LEU A 64 -8.69 1.69 -15.51
N LYS A 65 -7.71 2.44 -16.03
CA LYS A 65 -7.32 2.35 -17.44
C LYS A 65 -6.74 0.98 -17.77
N SER A 66 -5.85 0.46 -16.93
CA SER A 66 -5.26 -0.88 -17.10
C SER A 66 -6.34 -1.94 -17.10
N LEU A 67 -7.24 -1.92 -16.11
CA LEU A 67 -8.35 -2.87 -16.01
C LEU A 67 -9.28 -2.79 -17.24
N GLY A 68 -9.59 -1.57 -17.70
CA GLY A 68 -10.40 -1.37 -18.89
C GLY A 68 -9.78 -1.99 -20.15
N LEU A 69 -8.48 -1.77 -20.36
CA LEU A 69 -7.73 -2.36 -21.48
C LEU A 69 -7.68 -3.89 -21.37
N ASP A 70 -7.40 -4.43 -20.18
CA ASP A 70 -7.35 -5.87 -19.93
C ASP A 70 -8.69 -6.54 -20.25
N LEU A 71 -9.80 -5.91 -19.86
CA LEU A 71 -11.15 -6.39 -20.17
C LEU A 71 -11.46 -6.35 -21.67
N MET A 72 -11.04 -5.29 -22.38
CA MET A 72 -11.24 -5.19 -23.84
C MET A 72 -10.47 -6.28 -24.58
N ILE A 73 -9.21 -6.52 -24.21
CA ILE A 73 -8.37 -7.54 -24.83
C ILE A 73 -8.89 -8.95 -24.49
N THR A 74 -9.18 -9.21 -23.22
CA THR A 74 -9.63 -10.54 -22.76
C THR A 74 -10.99 -10.92 -23.34
N ARG A 75 -11.91 -9.95 -23.50
CA ARG A 75 -13.21 -10.19 -24.14
C ARG A 75 -13.07 -10.48 -25.64
N THR A 76 -12.25 -9.70 -26.35
CA THR A 76 -11.94 -9.94 -27.77
C THR A 76 -11.35 -11.34 -27.99
N ASN A 77 -10.50 -11.82 -27.07
CA ASN A 77 -9.91 -13.16 -27.17
C ASN A 77 -10.87 -14.32 -26.85
N LYS A 78 -12.02 -14.07 -26.21
CA LYS A 78 -13.04 -15.10 -25.93
C LYS A 78 -14.07 -15.27 -27.05
N GLU A 79 -14.15 -14.31 -27.97
CA GLU A 79 -15.10 -14.29 -29.09
C GLU A 79 -14.49 -14.85 -30.40
N ASN A 80 -13.19 -15.17 -30.40
CA ASN A 80 -12.48 -15.87 -31.48
C ASN A 80 -12.16 -17.32 -31.07
#